data_AF-A0A9W7DCH7-F1
#
_entry.id   AF-A0A9W7DCH7-F1
#
_cell.length_a   1.000
_cell.length_b   1.000
_cell.length_c   1.000
_cell.angle_alpha   90.00
_cell.angle_beta   90.00
_cell.angle_gamma   90.00
#
_symmetry.space_group_name_H-M   'P 1'
#
loop_
_entity.id
_entity.type
_entity.pdbx_description
1 polymer ?
#
loop_
_entity_poly.entity_id
_entity_poly.type
_entity_poly.pdbx_seq_one_letter_code
_entity_poly.pdbx_strand_id
1 'polypeptide(L)'
;MAEHQRLQLALGSTADESRATVRRFLPRLKTRLFQLLDLESVVQELKTLDKTQKTRRNALWEDAKLLAFTRYLTALVAFGLWHLLVFAQVSVIGKRVFEKNQTSELSERQKSREQAEELAHHAFLTSGLEYFLDEALSKIKTHVEAAVRYNKQLQEWKVSRKAAVKADELNELLQALFLAVLPSPAAVAAAEKQEDSAELRKWREFLIYPDKQKGQDEHVISLLNDLWDLLESDLFMPALQHSLGFLCGNAFQDLDDVVYGPSKPVPRVEEDNTAEPLKKKPAPPLAKLIPCLQSEMNKLLMSSGPDSYAAKYSQGVGEMEAFRNFYEAIFFEQSAPQDSYMGSALI
;
A
#
# COMPACT_ATOMS: atom_id res chain seq x y z
N MET A 1 -15.24 28.01 16.31
CA MET A 1 -13.77 28.25 16.15
C MET A 1 -12.94 27.30 17.01
N ALA A 2 -13.17 27.18 18.32
CA ALA A 2 -12.40 26.27 19.19
C ALA A 2 -12.53 24.78 18.81
N GLU A 3 -13.72 24.32 18.42
CA GLU A 3 -13.96 22.93 18.02
C GLU A 3 -13.24 22.57 16.70
N HIS A 4 -13.30 23.47 15.71
CA HIS A 4 -12.59 23.30 14.44
C HIS A 4 -11.07 23.21 14.66
N GLN A 5 -10.51 24.05 15.53
CA GLN A 5 -9.09 24.00 15.90
C GLN A 5 -8.74 22.68 16.62
N ARG A 6 -9.61 22.20 17.52
CA ARG A 6 -9.43 20.90 18.20
C ARG A 6 -9.44 19.74 17.21
N LEU A 7 -10.37 19.76 16.26
CA LEU A 7 -10.44 18.74 15.21
C LEU A 7 -9.19 18.76 14.34
N GLN A 8 -8.72 19.93 13.90
CA GLN A 8 -7.46 20.05 13.14
C GLN A 8 -6.26 19.47 13.90
N LEU A 9 -6.16 19.72 15.21
CA LEU A 9 -5.10 19.14 16.04
C LEU A 9 -5.22 17.61 16.13
N ALA A 10 -6.43 17.07 16.26
CA ALA A 10 -6.67 15.64 16.30
C ALA A 10 -6.32 14.97 14.96
N LEU A 11 -6.71 15.56 13.83
CA LEU A 11 -6.36 15.09 12.49
C LEU A 11 -4.84 15.12 12.27
N GLY A 12 -4.17 16.21 12.66
CA GLY A 12 -2.71 16.32 12.59
C GLY A 12 -2.00 15.24 13.41
N SER A 13 -2.40 15.05 14.67
CA SER A 13 -1.85 14.01 15.54
C SER A 13 -2.09 12.60 14.99
N THR A 14 -3.27 12.36 14.42
CA THR A 14 -3.65 11.07 13.80
C THR A 14 -2.78 10.78 12.59
N ALA A 15 -2.55 11.78 11.73
CA ALA A 15 -1.68 11.63 10.56
C ALA A 15 -0.22 11.35 10.96
N ASP A 16 0.29 12.01 12.00
CA ASP A 16 1.66 11.79 12.48
C ASP A 16 1.85 10.41 13.11
N GLU A 17 0.89 9.96 13.94
CA GLU A 17 0.91 8.61 14.51
C GLU A 17 0.78 7.53 13.42
N SER A 18 -0.03 7.79 12.40
CA SER A 18 -0.16 6.90 11.23
C SER A 18 1.17 6.77 10.48
N ARG A 19 1.85 7.89 10.19
CA ARG A 19 3.18 7.88 9.54
C ARG A 19 4.22 7.15 10.39
N ALA A 20 4.22 7.38 11.70
CA ALA A 20 5.12 6.70 12.62
C ALA A 20 4.87 5.19 12.62
N THR A 21 3.60 4.78 12.67
CA THR A 21 3.19 3.37 12.62
C THR A 21 3.60 2.71 11.30
N VAL A 22 3.35 3.36 10.16
CA VAL A 22 3.78 2.85 8.85
C VAL A 22 5.27 2.54 8.84
N ARG A 23 6.10 3.49 9.28
CA ARG A 23 7.56 3.36 9.31
C ARG A 23 8.01 2.26 10.27
N ARG A 24 7.38 2.16 11.45
CA ARG A 24 7.73 1.20 12.52
C ARG A 24 7.62 -0.25 12.04
N PHE A 25 6.62 -0.56 11.23
CA PHE A 25 6.32 -1.93 10.80
C PHE A 25 6.84 -2.28 9.41
N LEU A 26 7.37 -1.31 8.66
CA LEU A 26 7.95 -1.54 7.33
C LEU A 26 9.01 -2.66 7.29
N PRO A 27 9.91 -2.81 8.30
CA PRO A 27 10.84 -3.95 8.33
C PRO A 27 10.16 -5.32 8.42
N ARG A 28 9.01 -5.42 9.12
CA ARG A 28 8.22 -6.67 9.21
C ARG A 28 7.56 -6.98 7.87
N LEU A 29 6.97 -5.98 7.21
CA LEU A 29 6.40 -6.12 5.87
C LEU A 29 7.46 -6.62 4.87
N LYS A 30 8.65 -6.02 4.89
CA LYS A 30 9.78 -6.48 4.07
C LYS A 30 10.11 -7.95 4.34
N THR A 31 10.29 -8.31 5.60
CA THR A 31 10.71 -9.67 5.98
C THR A 31 9.71 -10.70 5.48
N ARG A 32 8.41 -10.46 5.68
CA ARG A 32 7.35 -11.34 5.17
C ARG A 32 7.31 -11.42 3.66
N LEU A 33 7.43 -10.28 2.97
CA LEU A 33 7.42 -10.23 1.52
C LEU A 33 8.60 -11.01 0.90
N PHE A 34 9.79 -10.93 1.50
CA PHE A 34 10.97 -11.68 1.04
C PHE A 34 10.82 -13.18 1.26
N GLN A 35 10.21 -13.59 2.38
CA GLN A 35 9.89 -14.99 2.66
C GLN A 35 8.89 -15.56 1.64
N LEU A 36 7.85 -14.80 1.29
CA LEU A 36 6.81 -15.24 0.36
C LEU A 36 7.29 -15.34 -1.10
N LEU A 37 8.32 -14.59 -1.46
CA LEU A 37 8.75 -14.40 -2.84
C LEU A 37 10.25 -14.63 -2.99
N ASP A 38 10.81 -15.71 -2.48
CA ASP A 38 12.26 -15.95 -2.30
C ASP A 38 13.10 -16.03 -3.60
N LEU A 39 13.48 -14.86 -4.13
CA LEU A 39 14.39 -14.69 -5.25
C LEU A 39 15.82 -15.05 -4.88
N GLU A 40 16.21 -14.86 -3.62
CA GLU A 40 17.56 -15.13 -3.16
C GLU A 40 17.91 -16.61 -3.33
N SER A 41 17.01 -17.53 -2.97
CA SER A 41 17.22 -18.97 -3.20
C SER A 41 17.40 -19.32 -4.68
N VAL A 42 16.58 -18.76 -5.57
CA VAL A 42 16.71 -18.98 -7.03
C VAL A 42 18.06 -18.45 -7.55
N VAL A 43 18.48 -17.27 -7.08
CA VAL A 43 19.77 -16.68 -7.45
C VAL A 43 20.94 -17.50 -6.91
N GLN A 44 20.83 -18.07 -5.71
CA GLN A 44 21.86 -18.97 -5.18
C GLN A 44 21.95 -20.27 -5.98
N GLU A 45 20.82 -20.88 -6.36
CA GLU A 45 20.80 -22.05 -7.23
C GLU A 45 21.46 -21.73 -8.59
N LEU A 46 21.15 -20.58 -9.18
CA LEU A 46 21.79 -20.12 -10.44
C LEU A 46 23.31 -20.02 -10.35
N LYS A 47 23.86 -19.67 -9.18
CA LYS A 47 25.30 -19.53 -8.95
C LYS A 47 26.00 -20.88 -8.78
N THR A 48 25.35 -21.83 -8.13
CA THR A 48 25.93 -23.16 -7.84
C THR A 48 25.71 -24.17 -8.97
N LEU A 49 24.74 -23.91 -9.87
CA LEU A 49 24.40 -24.82 -10.96
C LEU A 49 25.52 -24.97 -12.00
N ASP A 50 25.83 -26.21 -12.35
CA ASP A 50 26.79 -26.57 -13.38
C ASP A 50 26.46 -25.92 -14.75
N LYS A 51 27.51 -25.44 -15.43
CA LYS A 51 27.44 -24.84 -16.78
C LYS A 51 26.98 -25.79 -17.87
N THR A 52 27.09 -27.10 -17.65
CA THR A 52 26.56 -28.11 -18.57
C THR A 52 25.01 -28.15 -18.57
N GLN A 53 24.37 -27.80 -17.45
CA GLN A 53 22.91 -27.89 -17.26
C GLN A 53 22.15 -26.67 -17.83
N LYS A 54 22.31 -26.42 -19.13
CA LYS A 54 21.74 -25.24 -19.82
C LYS A 54 20.22 -25.13 -19.68
N THR A 55 19.49 -26.25 -19.78
CA THR A 55 18.02 -26.25 -19.69
C THR A 55 17.54 -25.84 -18.31
N ARG A 56 18.11 -26.43 -17.24
CA ARG A 56 17.79 -26.08 -15.85
C ARG A 56 18.15 -24.62 -15.57
N ARG A 57 19.32 -24.16 -16.04
CA ARG A 57 19.73 -22.75 -15.90
C ARG A 57 18.74 -21.79 -16.55
N ASN A 58 18.28 -22.10 -17.77
CA ASN A 58 17.31 -21.26 -18.46
C ASN A 58 15.99 -21.22 -17.70
N ALA A 59 15.50 -22.35 -17.19
CA ALA A 59 14.30 -22.40 -16.36
C ALA A 59 14.43 -21.50 -15.11
N LEU A 60 15.54 -21.61 -14.37
CA LEU A 60 15.78 -20.77 -13.19
C LEU A 60 15.86 -19.27 -13.53
N TRP A 61 16.39 -18.89 -14.69
CA TRP A 61 16.37 -17.49 -15.13
C TRP A 61 14.96 -17.00 -15.44
N GLU A 62 14.10 -17.85 -16.02
CA GLU A 62 12.70 -17.51 -16.25
C GLU A 62 11.94 -17.41 -14.92
N ASP A 63 12.22 -18.29 -13.96
CA ASP A 63 11.67 -18.21 -12.60
C ASP A 63 12.13 -16.92 -11.90
N ALA A 64 13.43 -16.60 -11.96
CA ALA A 64 13.98 -15.36 -11.40
C ALA A 64 13.36 -14.10 -12.03
N LYS A 65 13.11 -14.12 -13.34
CA LYS A 65 12.43 -13.04 -14.05
C LYS A 65 11.01 -12.84 -13.51
N LEU A 66 10.19 -13.88 -13.51
CA LEU A 66 8.80 -13.79 -13.02
C LEU A 66 8.78 -13.36 -11.55
N LEU A 67 9.63 -13.96 -10.72
CA LEU A 67 9.68 -13.68 -9.30
C LEU A 67 10.13 -12.24 -9.00
N ALA A 68 11.08 -11.69 -9.76
CA ALA A 68 11.51 -10.30 -9.60
C ALA A 68 10.39 -9.30 -9.92
N PHE A 69 9.64 -9.50 -11.02
CA PHE A 69 8.50 -8.65 -11.36
C PHE A 69 7.34 -8.80 -10.36
N THR A 70 6.99 -10.04 -9.98
CA THR A 70 5.96 -10.31 -8.96
C THR A 70 6.33 -9.63 -7.65
N ARG A 71 7.58 -9.76 -7.20
CA ARG A 71 8.04 -9.19 -5.94
C ARG A 71 8.02 -7.67 -5.96
N TYR A 72 8.50 -7.05 -7.05
CA TYR A 72 8.50 -5.60 -7.20
C TYR A 72 7.08 -5.01 -7.17
N LEU A 73 6.15 -5.56 -7.95
CA LEU A 73 4.77 -5.09 -7.99
C LEU A 73 4.01 -5.39 -6.69
N THR A 74 4.22 -6.56 -6.09
CA THR A 74 3.62 -6.91 -4.79
C THR A 74 4.07 -5.92 -3.72
N ALA A 75 5.34 -5.50 -3.72
CA ALA A 75 5.85 -4.52 -2.77
C ALA A 75 5.17 -3.15 -2.92
N LEU A 76 4.97 -2.68 -4.16
CA LEU A 76 4.29 -1.40 -4.42
C LEU A 76 2.81 -1.43 -3.98
N VAL A 77 2.10 -2.50 -4.34
CA VAL A 77 0.68 -2.67 -3.97
C VAL A 77 0.53 -2.82 -2.47
N ALA A 78 1.34 -3.68 -1.84
CA ALA A 78 1.31 -3.87 -0.40
C ALA A 78 1.68 -2.58 0.35
N PHE A 79 2.65 -1.80 -0.15
CA PHE A 79 3.01 -0.52 0.45
C PHE A 79 1.84 0.49 0.40
N GLY A 80 1.13 0.59 -0.73
CA GLY A 80 -0.05 1.45 -0.84
C GLY A 80 -1.21 1.02 0.05
N LEU A 81 -1.54 -0.27 0.04
CA LEU A 81 -2.58 -0.84 0.91
C LEU A 81 -2.23 -0.71 2.39
N TRP A 82 -0.95 -0.85 2.74
CA TRP A 82 -0.47 -0.65 4.11
C TRP A 82 -0.74 0.77 4.62
N HIS A 83 -0.60 1.78 3.76
CA HIS A 83 -0.95 3.16 4.14
C HIS A 83 -2.45 3.30 4.37
N LEU A 84 -3.27 2.78 3.46
CA LEU A 84 -4.74 2.84 3.60
C LEU A 84 -5.19 2.18 4.90
N LEU A 85 -4.69 0.97 5.20
CA LEU A 85 -5.03 0.26 6.42
C LEU A 85 -4.60 1.03 7.68
N VAL A 86 -3.32 1.40 7.76
CA VAL A 86 -2.78 2.04 8.98
C VAL A 86 -3.47 3.37 9.25
N PHE A 87 -3.63 4.21 8.22
CA PHE A 87 -4.33 5.48 8.39
C PHE A 87 -5.79 5.27 8.77
N ALA A 88 -6.50 4.32 8.15
CA ALA A 88 -7.87 4.01 8.53
C ALA A 88 -7.97 3.55 10.00
N GLN A 89 -7.15 2.58 10.43
CA GLN A 89 -7.20 2.07 11.81
C GLN A 89 -6.83 3.14 12.85
N VAL A 90 -5.79 3.93 12.58
CA VAL A 90 -5.36 4.99 13.50
C VAL A 90 -6.41 6.11 13.54
N SER A 91 -7.09 6.42 12.42
CA SER A 91 -8.21 7.37 12.41
C SER A 91 -9.43 6.88 13.17
N VAL A 92 -9.79 5.59 13.07
CA VAL A 92 -10.86 4.98 13.89
C VAL A 92 -10.56 5.21 15.37
N ILE A 93 -9.34 4.90 15.83
CA ILE A 93 -8.93 5.14 17.22
C ILE A 93 -8.89 6.63 17.54
N GLY A 94 -8.35 7.45 16.64
CA GLY A 94 -8.23 8.89 16.78
C GLY A 94 -9.59 9.56 17.00
N LYS A 95 -10.63 9.12 16.29
CA LYS A 95 -12.02 9.53 16.52
C LYS A 95 -12.48 9.18 17.93
N ARG A 96 -12.30 7.94 18.38
CA ARG A 96 -12.72 7.51 19.74
C ARG A 96 -12.03 8.33 20.82
N VAL A 97 -10.74 8.61 20.66
CA VAL A 97 -9.97 9.46 21.58
C VAL A 97 -10.49 10.91 21.54
N PHE A 98 -10.80 11.45 20.36
CA PHE A 98 -11.34 12.80 20.19
C PHE A 98 -12.72 12.96 20.84
N GLU A 99 -13.63 12.00 20.66
CA GLU A 99 -14.97 11.96 21.25
C GLU A 99 -14.90 11.83 22.79
N LYS A 100 -14.04 10.95 23.29
CA LYS A 100 -13.83 10.75 24.73
C LYS A 100 -13.43 12.05 25.44
N ASN A 101 -12.56 12.86 24.83
CA ASN A 101 -12.12 14.14 25.37
C ASN A 101 -13.22 15.22 25.43
N GLN A 102 -14.42 14.95 24.91
CA GLN A 102 -15.58 15.85 25.00
C GLN A 102 -16.43 15.59 26.25
N THR A 103 -16.55 14.33 26.66
CA THR A 103 -17.32 13.89 27.83
C THR A 103 -16.42 13.77 29.05
N SER A 104 -16.22 14.90 29.75
CA SER A 104 -15.32 15.01 30.90
C SER A 104 -16.08 14.82 32.23
N GLU A 105 -16.46 13.58 32.57
CA GLU A 105 -16.89 13.23 33.92
C GLU A 105 -16.14 11.99 34.44
N LEU A 106 -15.44 12.14 35.56
CA LEU A 106 -14.50 11.17 36.09
C LEU A 106 -15.12 10.38 37.25
N SER A 107 -15.60 9.16 36.96
CA SER A 107 -16.01 8.17 37.96
C SER A 107 -15.03 6.98 38.00
N GLU A 108 -14.95 6.24 39.11
CA GLU A 108 -14.10 5.03 39.17
C GLU A 108 -14.52 3.93 38.18
N ARG A 109 -15.82 3.85 37.86
CA ARG A 109 -16.32 2.97 36.78
C ARG A 109 -15.82 3.41 35.39
N GLN A 110 -15.46 4.68 35.23
CA GLN A 110 -14.86 5.20 34.00
C GLN A 110 -13.45 4.61 33.85
N LYS A 111 -12.62 4.61 34.90
CA LYS A 111 -11.23 4.10 34.82
C LYS A 111 -11.14 2.65 34.36
N SER A 112 -12.01 1.76 34.84
CA SER A 112 -12.05 0.37 34.38
C SER A 112 -12.48 0.24 32.92
N ARG A 113 -13.38 1.11 32.46
CA ARG A 113 -13.82 1.17 31.07
C ARG A 113 -12.73 1.73 30.15
N GLU A 114 -12.01 2.75 30.60
CA GLU A 114 -10.87 3.33 29.86
C GLU A 114 -9.76 2.30 29.63
N GLN A 115 -9.45 1.48 30.64
CA GLN A 115 -8.49 0.38 30.49
C GLN A 115 -8.97 -0.66 29.47
N ALA A 116 -10.26 -1.00 29.48
CA ALA A 116 -10.83 -1.92 28.49
C ALA A 116 -10.77 -1.34 27.07
N GLU A 117 -11.06 -0.05 26.90
CA GLU A 117 -10.97 0.67 25.61
C GLU A 117 -9.52 0.74 25.10
N GLU A 118 -8.54 1.02 25.97
CA GLU A 118 -7.12 1.02 25.60
C GLU A 118 -6.63 -0.37 25.16
N LEU A 119 -7.05 -1.43 25.87
CA LEU A 119 -6.77 -2.81 25.48
C LEU A 119 -7.42 -3.15 24.13
N ALA A 120 -8.63 -2.67 23.90
CA ALA A 120 -9.33 -2.86 22.63
C ALA A 120 -8.65 -2.12 21.47
N HIS A 121 -8.19 -0.88 21.68
CA HIS A 121 -7.40 -0.14 20.67
C HIS A 121 -6.14 -0.91 20.27
N HIS A 122 -5.40 -1.42 21.27
CA HIS A 122 -4.20 -2.20 21.01
C HIS A 122 -4.51 -3.51 20.26
N ALA A 123 -5.54 -4.24 20.68
CA ALA A 123 -5.98 -5.48 20.02
C ALA A 123 -6.47 -5.24 18.59
N PHE A 124 -7.24 -4.17 18.35
CA PHE A 124 -7.71 -3.77 17.03
C PHE A 124 -6.56 -3.46 16.07
N LEU A 125 -5.61 -2.61 16.48
CA LEU A 125 -4.41 -2.34 15.67
C LEU A 125 -3.64 -3.63 15.40
N THR A 126 -3.30 -4.37 16.45
CA THR A 126 -2.45 -5.57 16.33
C THR A 126 -3.07 -6.61 15.41
N SER A 127 -4.35 -6.93 15.61
CA SER A 127 -5.04 -7.93 14.79
C SER A 127 -5.15 -7.54 13.32
N GLY A 128 -5.40 -6.27 12.99
CA GLY A 128 -5.40 -5.80 11.60
C GLY A 128 -4.02 -5.85 10.95
N LEU A 129 -2.98 -5.39 11.66
CA LEU A 129 -1.61 -5.43 11.13
C LEU A 129 -1.10 -6.87 10.97
N GLU A 130 -1.43 -7.79 11.88
CA GLU A 130 -1.07 -9.21 11.78
C GLU A 130 -1.79 -9.90 10.62
N TYR A 131 -3.10 -9.70 10.49
CA TYR A 131 -3.86 -10.18 9.34
C TYR A 131 -3.24 -9.71 8.03
N PHE A 132 -2.88 -8.42 7.93
CA PHE A 132 -2.27 -7.87 6.73
C PHE A 132 -0.93 -8.53 6.39
N LEU A 133 -0.05 -8.66 7.40
CA LEU A 133 1.30 -9.19 7.22
C LEU A 133 1.34 -10.69 6.89
N ASP A 134 0.34 -11.45 7.35
CA ASP A 134 0.32 -12.90 7.19
C ASP A 134 -0.65 -13.32 6.06
N GLU A 135 -1.95 -13.10 6.22
CA GLU A 135 -2.96 -13.58 5.26
C GLU A 135 -3.10 -12.66 4.04
N ALA A 136 -3.28 -11.36 4.27
CA ALA A 136 -3.60 -10.44 3.17
C ALA A 136 -2.42 -10.30 2.21
N LEU A 137 -1.19 -10.24 2.71
CA LEU A 137 0.01 -10.18 1.88
C LEU A 137 0.13 -11.41 0.96
N SER A 138 -0.27 -12.59 1.42
CA SER A 138 -0.34 -13.80 0.58
C SER A 138 -1.41 -13.67 -0.51
N LYS A 139 -2.59 -13.13 -0.18
CA LYS A 139 -3.66 -12.85 -1.16
C LYS A 139 -3.22 -11.82 -2.21
N ILE A 140 -2.57 -10.73 -1.79
CA ILE A 140 -2.02 -9.69 -2.67
C ILE A 140 -0.96 -10.30 -3.61
N LYS A 141 -0.04 -11.09 -3.05
CA LYS A 141 0.98 -11.81 -3.81
C LYS A 141 0.37 -12.71 -4.88
N THR A 142 -0.65 -13.50 -4.57
CA THR A 142 -1.35 -14.35 -5.55
C THR A 142 -2.04 -13.52 -6.64
N HIS A 143 -2.67 -12.39 -6.28
CA HIS A 143 -3.31 -11.48 -7.23
C HIS A 143 -2.29 -10.90 -8.23
N VAL A 144 -1.17 -10.39 -7.74
CA VAL A 144 -0.09 -9.84 -8.58
C VAL A 144 0.59 -10.94 -9.40
N GLU A 145 0.86 -12.11 -8.80
CA GLU A 145 1.49 -13.23 -9.48
C GLU A 145 0.67 -13.68 -10.70
N ALA A 146 -0.67 -13.69 -10.59
CA ALA A 146 -1.54 -14.00 -11.71
C ALA A 146 -1.35 -13.00 -12.87
N ALA A 147 -1.35 -11.69 -12.58
CA ALA A 147 -1.14 -10.64 -13.58
C ALA A 147 0.24 -10.77 -14.26
N VAL A 148 1.29 -11.02 -13.49
CA VAL A 148 2.66 -11.21 -14.00
C VAL A 148 2.78 -12.48 -14.85
N ARG A 149 2.20 -13.60 -14.37
CA ARG A 149 2.30 -14.89 -15.05
C ARG A 149 1.58 -14.91 -16.40
N TYR A 150 0.42 -14.28 -16.51
CA TYR A 150 -0.39 -14.29 -17.72
C TYR A 150 -0.09 -13.13 -18.69
N ASN A 151 0.80 -12.20 -18.33
CA ASN A 151 1.18 -11.11 -19.23
C ASN A 151 1.97 -11.61 -20.45
N LYS A 152 1.41 -11.41 -21.65
CA LYS A 152 1.97 -11.92 -22.92
C LYS A 152 3.36 -11.35 -23.22
N GLN A 153 3.56 -10.04 -23.06
CA GLN A 153 4.82 -9.37 -23.34
C GLN A 153 5.96 -9.92 -22.46
N LEU A 154 5.72 -10.11 -21.17
CA LEU A 154 6.72 -10.70 -20.27
C LEU A 154 7.03 -12.16 -20.60
N GLN A 155 6.05 -12.92 -21.10
CA GLN A 155 6.28 -14.31 -21.51
C GLN A 155 7.12 -14.43 -22.78
N GLU A 156 7.03 -13.45 -23.69
CA GLU A 156 7.85 -13.36 -24.90
C GLU A 156 9.30 -12.98 -24.59
N TRP A 157 9.52 -12.22 -23.51
CA TRP A 157 10.83 -11.85 -23.01
C TRP A 157 11.58 -13.07 -22.45
N LYS A 158 12.51 -13.62 -23.24
CA LYS A 158 13.36 -14.75 -22.83
C LYS A 158 14.73 -14.27 -22.37
N VAL A 159 15.10 -14.60 -21.13
CA VAL A 159 16.39 -14.17 -20.54
C VAL A 159 17.58 -14.75 -21.32
N SER A 160 17.43 -15.98 -21.81
CA SER A 160 18.44 -16.69 -22.59
C SER A 160 18.82 -16.01 -23.91
N ARG A 161 17.93 -15.20 -24.49
CA ARG A 161 18.19 -14.46 -25.74
C ARG A 161 19.13 -13.27 -25.55
N LYS A 162 19.34 -12.82 -24.31
CA LYS A 162 20.15 -11.63 -23.97
C LYS A 162 19.74 -10.38 -24.77
N ALA A 163 18.47 -10.30 -25.16
CA ALA A 163 17.93 -9.14 -25.86
C ALA A 163 18.02 -7.91 -24.95
N ALA A 164 18.41 -6.79 -25.55
CA ALA A 164 18.35 -5.50 -24.89
C ALA A 164 16.89 -5.09 -24.74
N VAL A 165 16.51 -4.62 -23.54
CA VAL A 165 15.17 -4.11 -23.26
C VAL A 165 15.22 -2.60 -23.40
N LYS A 166 14.35 -2.03 -24.24
CA LYS A 166 14.26 -0.58 -24.41
C LYS A 166 13.42 0.05 -23.30
N ALA A 167 13.61 1.35 -23.07
CA ALA A 167 12.84 2.11 -22.09
C ALA A 167 11.34 2.03 -22.35
N ASP A 168 10.91 2.28 -23.58
CA ASP A 168 9.49 2.23 -23.97
C ASP A 168 8.89 0.83 -23.74
N GLU A 169 9.63 -0.24 -24.09
CA GLU A 169 9.19 -1.62 -23.87
C GLU A 169 9.03 -1.95 -22.38
N LEU A 170 9.93 -1.45 -21.52
CA LEU A 170 9.81 -1.62 -20.08
C LEU A 170 8.63 -0.83 -19.51
N ASN A 171 8.46 0.42 -19.93
CA ASN A 171 7.38 1.28 -19.46
C ASN A 171 6.01 0.75 -19.90
N GLU A 172 5.88 0.29 -21.14
CA GLU A 172 4.68 -0.40 -21.65
C GLU A 172 4.36 -1.65 -20.83
N LEU A 173 5.37 -2.47 -20.53
CA LEU A 173 5.18 -3.67 -19.71
C LEU A 173 4.71 -3.33 -18.30
N LEU A 174 5.38 -2.38 -17.64
CA LEU A 174 5.05 -1.97 -16.27
C LEU A 174 3.64 -1.37 -16.19
N GLN A 175 3.28 -0.53 -17.17
CA GLN A 175 1.93 0.03 -17.28
C GLN A 175 0.89 -1.08 -17.49
N ALA A 176 1.15 -2.04 -18.39
CA ALA A 176 0.24 -3.15 -18.65
C ALA A 176 0.04 -4.04 -17.41
N LEU A 177 1.13 -4.32 -16.67
CA LEU A 177 1.06 -5.06 -15.42
C LEU A 177 0.30 -4.29 -14.34
N PHE A 178 0.54 -2.98 -14.23
CA PHE A 178 -0.15 -2.12 -13.27
C PHE A 178 -1.67 -2.08 -13.53
N LEU A 179 -2.08 -1.87 -14.78
CA LEU A 179 -3.50 -1.87 -15.16
C LEU A 179 -4.16 -3.24 -14.94
N ALA A 180 -3.43 -4.35 -15.11
CA ALA A 180 -3.93 -5.69 -14.83
C ALA A 180 -4.07 -5.99 -13.33
N VAL A 181 -3.35 -5.25 -12.49
CA VAL A 181 -3.38 -5.40 -11.03
C VAL A 181 -4.38 -4.45 -10.37
N LEU A 182 -4.68 -3.29 -10.97
CA LEU A 182 -5.66 -2.34 -10.45
C LEU A 182 -7.09 -2.90 -10.41
N PRO A 183 -7.98 -2.31 -9.58
CA PRO A 183 -9.41 -2.59 -9.64
C PRO A 183 -9.94 -2.39 -11.06
N SER A 184 -10.73 -3.34 -11.55
CA SER A 184 -11.34 -3.24 -12.87
C SER A 184 -12.31 -2.06 -12.94
N PRO A 185 -12.55 -1.50 -14.14
CA PRO A 185 -13.56 -0.43 -14.31
C PRO A 185 -14.95 -0.83 -13.80
N ALA A 186 -15.28 -2.12 -13.82
CA ALA A 186 -16.54 -2.63 -13.27
C ALA A 186 -16.58 -2.54 -11.74
N ALA A 187 -15.47 -2.86 -11.06
CA ALA A 187 -15.36 -2.71 -9.61
C ALA A 187 -15.43 -1.24 -9.18
N VAL A 188 -14.86 -0.34 -9.99
CA VAL A 188 -14.93 1.11 -9.75
C VAL A 188 -16.36 1.62 -9.89
N ALA A 189 -17.03 1.28 -11.00
CA ALA A 189 -18.42 1.65 -11.22
C ALA A 189 -19.36 1.06 -10.15
N ALA A 190 -19.08 -0.15 -9.66
CA ALA A 190 -19.82 -0.75 -8.56
C ALA A 190 -19.63 0.05 -7.27
N ALA A 191 -18.40 0.47 -6.94
CA ALA A 191 -18.13 1.31 -5.77
C ALA A 191 -18.86 2.66 -5.84
N GLU A 192 -18.86 3.33 -7.00
CA GLU A 192 -19.56 4.61 -7.21
C GLU A 192 -21.09 4.48 -7.02
N LYS A 193 -21.65 3.32 -7.36
CA LYS A 193 -23.08 3.03 -7.19
C LYS A 193 -23.42 2.38 -5.85
N GLN A 194 -22.42 2.17 -4.98
CA GLN A 194 -22.56 1.40 -3.75
C GLN A 194 -23.12 -0.01 -3.97
N GLU A 195 -22.81 -0.60 -5.13
CA GLU A 195 -23.16 -1.97 -5.46
C GLU A 195 -22.05 -2.92 -4.99
N ASP A 196 -22.46 -4.05 -4.42
CA ASP A 196 -21.51 -5.08 -4.00
C ASP A 196 -21.00 -5.86 -5.23
N SER A 197 -19.68 -5.98 -5.34
CA SER A 197 -19.03 -6.82 -6.35
C SER A 197 -17.96 -7.69 -5.71
N ALA A 198 -17.77 -8.91 -6.24
CA ALA A 198 -16.77 -9.84 -5.72
C ALA A 198 -15.34 -9.25 -5.76
N GLU A 199 -15.05 -8.42 -6.75
CA GLU A 199 -13.76 -7.74 -6.85
C GLU A 199 -13.60 -6.61 -5.82
N LEU A 200 -14.65 -5.82 -5.58
CA LEU A 200 -14.65 -4.80 -4.54
C LEU A 200 -14.44 -5.42 -3.15
N ARG A 201 -15.16 -6.51 -2.84
CA ARG A 201 -14.96 -7.30 -1.62
C ARG A 201 -13.52 -7.79 -1.49
N LYS A 202 -12.94 -8.32 -2.56
CA LYS A 202 -11.54 -8.76 -2.57
C LYS A 202 -10.56 -7.63 -2.19
N TRP A 203 -10.78 -6.40 -2.68
CA TRP A 203 -9.92 -5.26 -2.33
C TRP A 203 -10.05 -4.85 -0.86
N ARG A 204 -11.25 -4.92 -0.29
CA ARG A 204 -11.47 -4.70 1.15
C ARG A 204 -10.85 -5.82 1.99
N GLU A 205 -10.98 -7.06 1.54
CA GLU A 205 -10.33 -8.22 2.16
C GLU A 205 -8.80 -8.16 2.16
N PHE A 206 -8.18 -7.38 1.27
CA PHE A 206 -6.74 -7.15 1.34
C PHE A 206 -6.33 -6.26 2.53
N LEU A 207 -7.26 -5.55 3.15
CA LEU A 207 -6.98 -4.66 4.28
C LEU A 207 -7.38 -5.29 5.60
N ILE A 208 -8.55 -5.91 5.65
CA ILE A 208 -9.09 -6.49 6.89
C ILE A 208 -9.80 -7.82 6.63
N TYR A 209 -9.90 -8.67 7.64
CA TYR A 209 -10.57 -9.96 7.56
C TYR A 209 -12.10 -9.79 7.45
N PRO A 210 -12.79 -10.63 6.65
CA PRO A 210 -14.23 -10.50 6.36
C PRO A 210 -15.15 -10.86 7.53
N ASP A 211 -14.72 -11.77 8.42
CA ASP A 211 -15.58 -12.34 9.44
C ASP A 211 -15.14 -11.98 10.86
N LYS A 212 -16.11 -11.72 11.75
CA LYS A 212 -15.86 -11.57 13.19
C LYS A 212 -15.23 -12.86 13.73
N GLN A 213 -14.09 -12.76 14.40
CA GLN A 213 -13.46 -13.92 14.99
C GLN A 213 -14.19 -14.31 16.29
N LYS A 214 -14.32 -15.61 16.55
CA LYS A 214 -14.99 -16.11 17.76
C LYS A 214 -14.25 -15.64 19.02
N GLY A 215 -14.97 -15.00 19.95
CA GLY A 215 -14.42 -14.53 21.22
C GLY A 215 -13.77 -13.14 21.16
N GLN A 216 -13.98 -12.37 20.10
CA GLN A 216 -13.55 -10.97 20.05
C GLN A 216 -14.34 -10.11 21.03
N ASP A 217 -13.63 -9.20 21.70
CA ASP A 217 -14.19 -8.21 22.61
C ASP A 217 -15.16 -7.26 21.88
N GLU A 218 -16.25 -6.85 22.55
CA GLU A 218 -17.27 -5.98 21.95
C GLU A 218 -16.73 -4.62 21.51
N HIS A 219 -15.76 -4.04 22.24
CA HIS A 219 -15.12 -2.79 21.85
C HIS A 219 -14.29 -2.97 20.57
N VAL A 220 -13.59 -4.10 20.44
CA VAL A 220 -12.85 -4.44 19.21
C VAL A 220 -13.81 -4.61 18.04
N ILE A 221 -14.95 -5.28 18.25
CA ILE A 221 -16.00 -5.44 17.23
C ILE A 221 -16.53 -4.07 16.79
N SER A 222 -16.74 -3.14 17.72
CA SER A 222 -17.17 -1.78 17.37
C SER A 222 -16.15 -1.05 16.49
N LEU A 223 -14.86 -1.13 16.81
CA LEU A 223 -13.79 -0.51 16.00
C LEU A 223 -13.69 -1.14 14.61
N LEU A 224 -13.91 -2.46 14.51
CA LEU A 224 -13.94 -3.17 13.23
C LEU A 224 -15.12 -2.76 12.37
N ASN A 225 -16.30 -2.54 12.96
CA ASN A 225 -17.46 -2.05 12.21
C ASN A 225 -17.18 -0.65 11.66
N ASP A 226 -16.63 0.26 12.48
CA ASP A 226 -16.26 1.61 12.01
C ASP A 226 -15.25 1.55 10.85
N LEU A 227 -14.29 0.61 10.91
CA LEU A 227 -13.34 0.38 9.82
C LEU A 227 -14.04 -0.15 8.56
N TRP A 228 -14.97 -1.09 8.70
CA TRP A 228 -15.75 -1.63 7.58
C TRP A 228 -16.61 -0.56 6.94
N ASP A 229 -17.32 0.25 7.72
CA ASP A 229 -18.12 1.38 7.22
C ASP A 229 -17.24 2.34 6.40
N LEU A 230 -16.04 2.65 6.90
CA LEU A 230 -15.07 3.47 6.18
C LEU A 230 -14.62 2.83 4.85
N LEU A 231 -14.35 1.52 4.83
CA LEU A 231 -13.99 0.78 3.62
C LEU A 231 -15.16 0.59 2.64
N GLU A 232 -16.38 0.70 3.14
CA GLU A 232 -17.62 0.66 2.36
C GLU A 232 -18.00 2.00 1.76
N SER A 233 -17.42 3.10 2.26
CA SER A 233 -17.60 4.45 1.71
C SER A 233 -17.20 4.56 0.23
N ASP A 234 -17.80 5.54 -0.44
CA ASP A 234 -17.47 5.95 -1.81
C ASP A 234 -16.07 6.56 -1.93
N LEU A 235 -15.42 6.89 -0.81
CA LEU A 235 -14.07 7.44 -0.74
C LEU A 235 -12.96 6.38 -0.83
N PHE A 236 -13.28 5.12 -0.51
CA PHE A 236 -12.28 4.04 -0.50
C PHE A 236 -11.64 3.82 -1.87
N MET A 237 -12.46 3.65 -2.92
CA MET A 237 -11.96 3.31 -4.25
C MET A 237 -11.13 4.44 -4.88
N PRO A 238 -11.54 5.72 -4.84
CA PRO A 238 -10.70 6.83 -5.27
C PRO A 238 -9.38 6.90 -4.51
N ALA A 239 -9.41 6.76 -3.18
CA ALA A 239 -8.19 6.77 -2.37
C ALA A 239 -7.24 5.64 -2.77
N LEU A 240 -7.76 4.44 -3.01
CA LEU A 240 -6.98 3.29 -3.48
C LEU A 240 -6.33 3.56 -4.84
N GLN A 241 -7.11 3.95 -5.84
CA GLN A 241 -6.63 4.16 -7.20
C GLN A 241 -5.61 5.28 -7.29
N HIS A 242 -5.88 6.40 -6.63
CA HIS A 242 -4.98 7.55 -6.60
C HIS A 242 -3.66 7.20 -5.89
N SER A 243 -3.73 6.54 -4.73
CA SER A 243 -2.54 6.15 -3.98
C SER A 243 -1.67 5.18 -4.78
N LEU A 244 -2.26 4.14 -5.36
CA LEU A 244 -1.52 3.16 -6.16
C LEU A 244 -0.99 3.76 -7.46
N GLY A 245 -1.75 4.63 -8.13
CA GLY A 245 -1.33 5.35 -9.33
C GLY A 245 -0.14 6.26 -9.08
N PHE A 246 -0.18 7.03 -7.99
CA PHE A 246 0.94 7.85 -7.57
C PHE A 246 2.18 7.02 -7.27
N LEU A 247 2.04 5.97 -6.46
CA LEU A 247 3.16 5.11 -6.06
C LEU A 247 3.80 4.40 -7.26
N CYS A 248 3.00 3.73 -8.08
CA CYS A 248 3.51 2.97 -9.22
C CYS A 248 4.09 3.89 -10.29
N GLY A 249 3.43 5.00 -10.62
CA GLY A 249 3.92 5.93 -11.64
C GLY A 249 5.29 6.51 -11.29
N ASN A 250 5.46 6.96 -10.04
CA ASN A 250 6.75 7.47 -9.58
C ASN A 250 7.81 6.36 -9.42
N ALA A 251 7.42 5.17 -8.96
CA ALA A 251 8.35 4.04 -8.83
C ALA A 251 8.86 3.54 -10.19
N PHE A 252 8.01 3.54 -11.22
CA PHE A 252 8.40 3.19 -12.58
C PHE A 252 9.35 4.24 -13.15
N GLN A 253 9.11 5.52 -12.88
CA GLN A 253 10.02 6.60 -13.27
C GLN A 253 11.38 6.49 -12.55
N ASP A 254 11.39 6.23 -11.25
CA ASP A 254 12.62 6.03 -10.47
C ASP A 254 13.40 4.79 -10.99
N LEU A 255 12.70 3.71 -11.37
CA LEU A 255 13.31 2.54 -12.01
C LEU A 255 13.88 2.87 -13.40
N ASP A 256 13.16 3.62 -14.23
CA ASP A 256 13.61 4.07 -15.54
C ASP A 256 14.91 4.89 -15.42
N ASP A 257 14.96 5.82 -14.47
CA ASP A 257 16.14 6.64 -14.18
C ASP A 257 17.34 5.79 -13.74
N VAL A 258 17.10 4.71 -13.00
CA VAL A 258 18.15 3.77 -12.57
C VAL A 258 18.68 2.95 -13.74
N VAL A 259 17.80 2.47 -14.61
CA VAL A 259 18.12 1.58 -15.73
C VAL A 259 18.74 2.35 -16.89
N TYR A 260 18.14 3.48 -17.28
CA TYR A 260 18.48 4.24 -18.49
C TYR A 260 19.15 5.59 -18.21
N GLY A 261 19.27 6.00 -16.95
CA GLY A 261 19.80 7.32 -16.57
C GLY A 261 18.69 8.36 -16.39
N PRO A 262 18.98 9.47 -15.71
CA PRO A 262 17.96 10.41 -15.25
C PRO A 262 17.18 11.02 -16.41
N SER A 263 15.86 11.11 -16.25
CA SER A 263 14.96 11.73 -17.23
C SER A 263 14.90 13.25 -17.10
N LYS A 264 15.24 13.78 -15.91
CA LYS A 264 15.26 15.22 -15.61
C LYS A 264 16.70 15.73 -15.41
N PRO A 265 17.06 16.91 -15.93
CA PRO A 265 18.34 17.53 -15.62
C PRO A 265 18.42 17.84 -14.13
N VAL A 266 19.51 17.44 -13.49
CA VAL A 266 19.79 17.81 -12.09
C VAL A 266 20.03 19.32 -12.07
N PRO A 267 19.29 20.13 -11.29
CA PRO A 267 19.63 21.53 -11.10
C PRO A 267 20.96 21.60 -10.33
N ARG A 268 22.06 21.83 -11.04
CA ARG A 268 23.33 22.17 -10.40
C ARG A 268 23.30 23.65 -10.05
N VAL A 269 23.56 23.94 -8.77
CA VAL A 269 23.86 25.29 -8.30
C VAL A 269 25.24 25.65 -8.84
N GLU A 270 25.28 26.72 -9.64
CA GLU A 270 26.42 27.55 -10.06
C GLU A 270 27.39 27.04 -11.14
N GLU A 271 27.39 27.83 -12.22
CA GLU A 271 28.52 28.24 -13.08
C GLU A 271 29.38 27.17 -13.75
N ASP A 272 28.82 26.44 -14.72
CA ASP A 272 29.59 26.14 -15.93
C ASP A 272 28.65 25.98 -17.13
N ASN A 273 28.80 26.87 -18.12
CA ASN A 273 27.95 26.96 -19.32
C ASN A 273 28.29 25.89 -20.37
N THR A 274 28.27 24.63 -19.95
CA THR A 274 28.17 23.49 -20.86
C THR A 274 27.23 22.46 -20.24
N ALA A 275 25.94 22.54 -20.58
CA ALA A 275 25.01 21.45 -20.32
C ALA A 275 25.50 20.23 -21.10
N GLU A 276 26.23 19.31 -20.44
CA GLU A 276 26.52 18.01 -21.02
C GLU A 276 25.19 17.36 -21.44
N PRO A 277 25.05 16.86 -22.68
CA PRO A 277 23.82 16.21 -23.11
C PRO A 277 23.50 15.06 -22.14
N LEU A 278 22.22 14.91 -21.77
CA LEU A 278 21.76 13.79 -20.94
C LEU A 278 22.19 12.47 -21.59
N LYS A 279 23.28 11.87 -21.07
CA LYS A 279 23.80 10.60 -21.55
C LYS A 279 22.89 9.48 -21.04
N LYS A 280 21.86 9.14 -21.82
CA LYS A 280 21.07 7.93 -21.57
C LYS A 280 21.97 6.70 -21.65
N LYS A 281 21.90 5.83 -20.65
CA LYS A 281 22.61 4.55 -20.63
C LYS A 281 22.11 3.68 -21.79
N PRO A 282 22.98 2.83 -22.36
CA PRO A 282 22.54 1.87 -23.36
C PRO A 282 21.53 0.88 -22.77
N ALA A 283 20.57 0.45 -23.60
CA ALA A 283 19.55 -0.53 -23.24
C ALA A 283 20.19 -1.82 -22.69
N PRO A 284 19.89 -2.22 -21.44
CA PRO A 284 20.53 -3.36 -20.83
C PRO A 284 19.85 -4.68 -21.25
N PRO A 285 20.56 -5.82 -21.16
CA PRO A 285 19.93 -7.12 -21.33
C PRO A 285 18.95 -7.40 -20.18
N LEU A 286 17.89 -8.16 -20.44
CA LEU A 286 16.85 -8.51 -19.45
C LEU A 286 17.38 -9.02 -18.10
N ALA A 287 18.45 -9.83 -18.11
CA ALA A 287 19.07 -10.34 -16.88
C ALA A 287 19.58 -9.24 -15.93
N LYS A 288 19.88 -8.04 -16.46
CA LYS A 288 20.31 -6.88 -15.66
C LYS A 288 19.14 -6.10 -15.06
N LEU A 289 17.90 -6.30 -15.54
CA LEU A 289 16.72 -5.68 -14.93
C LEU A 289 16.36 -6.34 -13.59
N ILE A 290 16.58 -7.65 -13.45
CA ILE A 290 16.32 -8.41 -12.21
C ILE A 290 16.98 -7.75 -10.98
N PRO A 291 18.30 -7.49 -10.95
CA PRO A 291 18.92 -6.81 -9.81
C PRO A 291 18.51 -5.34 -9.67
N CYS A 292 18.12 -4.64 -10.75
CA CYS A 292 17.59 -3.28 -10.65
C CYS A 292 16.24 -3.26 -9.90
N LEU A 293 15.30 -4.13 -10.27
CA LEU A 293 14.01 -4.30 -9.60
C LEU A 293 14.20 -4.62 -8.11
N GLN A 294 15.14 -5.53 -7.80
CA GLN A 294 15.46 -5.89 -6.42
C GLN A 294 16.05 -4.71 -5.64
N SER A 295 16.89 -3.89 -6.28
CA SER A 295 17.47 -2.70 -5.65
C SER A 295 16.42 -1.64 -5.35
N GLU A 296 15.50 -1.36 -6.27
CA GLU A 296 14.44 -0.37 -6.08
C GLU A 296 13.48 -0.77 -4.97
N MET A 297 13.07 -2.04 -4.94
CA MET A 297 12.27 -2.55 -3.84
C MET A 297 12.99 -2.45 -2.49
N ASN A 298 14.29 -2.73 -2.43
CA ASN A 298 15.06 -2.58 -1.18
C ASN A 298 15.10 -1.11 -0.72
N LYS A 299 15.25 -0.14 -1.63
CA LYS A 299 15.19 1.29 -1.28
C LYS A 299 13.82 1.65 -0.70
N LEU A 300 12.73 1.15 -1.31
CA LEU A 300 11.36 1.38 -0.84
C LEU A 300 11.14 0.83 0.58
N LEU A 301 11.71 -0.33 0.92
CA LEU A 301 11.37 -1.06 2.16
C LEU A 301 12.46 -1.04 3.25
N MET A 302 13.66 -0.52 2.99
CA MET A 302 14.78 -0.52 3.96
C MET A 302 15.23 0.85 4.42
N SER A 303 15.07 1.88 3.60
CA SER A 303 15.68 3.17 3.89
C SER A 303 14.93 3.85 5.03
N SER A 304 15.57 3.91 6.20
CA SER A 304 15.10 4.65 7.37
C SER A 304 15.83 6.00 7.42
N GLY A 305 15.15 7.05 6.96
CA GLY A 305 15.66 8.42 6.95
C GLY A 305 14.64 9.38 6.34
N PRO A 306 14.73 10.69 6.62
CA PRO A 306 13.81 11.69 6.06
C PRO A 306 13.87 11.74 4.52
N ASP A 307 15.04 11.49 3.94
CA ASP A 307 15.25 11.46 2.47
C ASP A 307 15.12 10.05 1.87
N SER A 308 14.54 9.11 2.61
CA SER A 308 14.33 7.75 2.13
C SER A 308 13.25 7.68 1.05
N TYR A 309 13.33 6.67 0.19
CA TYR A 309 12.24 6.36 -0.75
C TYR A 309 10.92 6.16 -0.01
N ALA A 310 10.92 5.39 1.08
CA ALA A 310 9.75 5.20 1.93
C ALA A 310 9.15 6.54 2.38
N ALA A 311 9.98 7.47 2.89
CA ALA A 311 9.52 8.77 3.35
C ALA A 311 8.96 9.63 2.21
N LYS A 312 9.65 9.72 1.06
CA LYS A 312 9.19 10.44 -0.14
C LYS A 312 7.82 9.93 -0.59
N TYR A 313 7.67 8.61 -0.69
CA TYR A 313 6.43 7.98 -1.14
C TYR A 313 5.30 8.13 -0.13
N SER A 314 5.56 7.91 1.16
CA SER A 314 4.58 8.13 2.23
C SER A 314 4.11 9.58 2.31
N GLN A 315 5.02 10.54 2.13
CA GLN A 315 4.67 11.96 2.09
C GLN A 315 3.75 12.26 0.91
N GLY A 316 4.11 11.83 -0.30
CA GLY A 316 3.30 12.06 -1.49
C GLY A 316 1.91 11.45 -1.39
N VAL A 317 1.77 10.23 -0.84
CA VAL A 317 0.46 9.62 -0.56
C VAL A 317 -0.35 10.46 0.44
N GLY A 318 0.27 10.92 1.54
CA GLY A 318 -0.40 11.75 2.54
C GLY A 318 -0.80 13.15 2.04
N GLU A 319 -0.16 13.66 0.99
CA GLU A 319 -0.50 14.92 0.33
C GLU A 319 -1.66 14.78 -0.67
N MET A 320 -2.09 13.56 -1.00
CA MET A 320 -3.23 13.35 -1.89
C MET A 320 -4.55 13.68 -1.20
N GLU A 321 -5.37 14.50 -1.83
CA GLU A 321 -6.68 14.89 -1.31
C GLU A 321 -7.61 13.67 -1.15
N ALA A 322 -7.70 12.79 -2.16
CA ALA A 322 -8.52 11.59 -2.08
C ALA A 322 -8.12 10.68 -0.90
N PHE A 323 -6.82 10.56 -0.62
CA PHE A 323 -6.32 9.77 0.51
C PHE A 323 -6.68 10.41 1.85
N ARG A 324 -6.50 11.74 1.99
CA ARG A 324 -6.90 12.47 3.19
C ARG A 324 -8.40 12.40 3.44
N ASN A 325 -9.20 12.72 2.43
CA ASN A 325 -10.65 12.70 2.54
C ASN A 325 -11.14 11.33 3.01
N PHE A 326 -10.55 10.23 2.51
CA PHE A 326 -10.87 8.88 2.94
C PHE A 326 -10.65 8.68 4.45
N TYR A 327 -9.46 8.87 5.00
CA TYR A 327 -9.25 8.57 6.43
C TYR A 327 -9.82 9.63 7.37
N GLU A 328 -10.01 10.87 6.90
CA GLU A 328 -10.58 11.96 7.70
C GLU A 328 -12.11 11.87 7.77
N ALA A 329 -12.77 11.22 6.80
CA ALA A 329 -14.23 11.09 6.73
C ALA A 329 -14.86 10.54 8.03
N ILE A 330 -14.15 9.62 8.69
CA ILE A 330 -14.62 9.01 9.94
C ILE A 330 -14.92 10.03 11.04
N PHE A 331 -14.20 11.16 11.07
CA PHE A 331 -14.41 12.24 12.03
C PHE A 331 -15.67 13.08 11.73
N PHE A 332 -16.21 12.99 10.51
CA PHE A 332 -17.34 13.80 10.05
C PHE A 332 -18.66 13.02 9.96
N GLU A 333 -18.61 11.68 9.92
CA GLU A 333 -19.76 10.77 9.76
C GLU A 333 -20.87 10.91 10.83
N GLN A 334 -20.64 11.64 11.93
CA GLN A 334 -21.64 11.83 13.00
C GLN A 334 -22.20 13.26 13.13
N SER A 335 -22.01 14.13 12.14
CA SER A 335 -22.60 15.49 12.16
C SER A 335 -24.10 15.55 11.81
N ALA A 336 -24.77 14.40 11.59
CA ALA A 336 -26.23 14.37 11.41
C ALA A 336 -26.91 14.07 12.76
N PRO A 337 -27.64 15.04 13.36
CA PRO A 337 -28.31 14.79 14.62
C PRO A 337 -29.44 13.76 14.40
N GLN A 338 -29.37 12.67 15.16
CA GLN A 338 -30.53 11.85 15.50
C GLN A 338 -31.47 12.68 16.40
N ASP A 339 -32.21 13.63 15.82
CA ASP A 339 -33.35 14.27 16.46
C ASP A 339 -34.49 14.41 15.45
N SER A 340 -35.10 13.27 15.16
CA SER A 340 -36.42 13.16 14.55
C SER A 340 -37.16 11.97 15.15
N TYR A 341 -37.17 11.87 16.48
CA TYR A 341 -38.15 11.04 17.18
C TYR A 341 -39.41 11.87 17.41
N MET A 342 -40.34 11.74 16.46
CA MET A 342 -41.78 11.51 16.69
C MET A 342 -42.33 11.95 18.05
N GLY A 343 -42.75 13.20 18.14
CA GLY A 343 -43.81 13.64 19.06
C GLY A 343 -45.17 13.54 18.38
N SER A 344 -45.67 12.32 18.12
CA SER A 344 -47.09 12.10 17.80
C SER A 344 -47.81 11.74 19.09
N ALA A 345 -48.28 12.77 19.81
CA ALA A 345 -49.23 12.59 20.90
C ALA A 345 -50.64 12.81 20.34
N LEU A 346 -51.34 11.70 20.14
CA LEU A 346 -52.79 11.61 20.22
C LEU A 346 -53.23 12.15 21.59
N ILE A 347 -54.05 13.22 21.63
CA ILE A 347 -55.39 13.27 22.25
C ILE A 347 -56.23 14.25 21.42
#